data_AF-A0A2J8SZ88-F1
#
_entry.id   AF-A0A2J8SZ88-F1
#
_cell.length_a   1.000
_cell.length_b   1.000
_cell.length_c   1.000
_cell.angle_alpha   90.00
_cell.angle_beta   90.00
_cell.angle_gamma   90.00
#
_symmetry.space_group_name_H-M   'P 1'
#
loop_
_entity.id
_entity.type
_entity.pdbx_description
1 polymer ?
#
loop_
_entity_poly.entity_id
_entity_poly.type
_entity_poly.pdbx_seq_one_letter_code
_entity_poly.pdbx_strand_id
1 'polypeptide(L)' 'MLQKVEVEYETLPGWKADTTGARRWEDLPPQAQNYIRFVENHVGVAVKWVGVGKSRESMIQLF' A
#
# COMPACT_ATOMS: atom_id res chain seq x y z
N MET A 1 23.13 15.37 -11.48
CA MET A 1 22.35 16.19 -10.53
C MET A 1 20.94 15.65 -10.50
N LEU A 2 20.47 15.15 -9.35
CA LEU A 2 19.09 14.68 -9.19
C LEU A 2 18.07 15.84 -9.25
N GLN A 3 18.52 17.09 -9.12
CA GLN A 3 17.69 18.30 -9.08
C GLN A 3 17.00 18.68 -10.40
N LYS A 4 17.39 18.09 -11.53
CA LYS A 4 16.85 18.43 -12.86
C LYS A 4 15.84 17.41 -13.39
N VAL A 5 15.50 16.40 -12.60
CA VAL A 5 14.53 15.39 -13.03
C VAL A 5 13.12 15.94 -12.90
N GLU A 6 12.29 15.70 -13.90
CA GLU A 6 10.85 15.88 -13.82
C GLU A 6 10.23 14.54 -13.46
N VAL A 7 9.35 14.53 -12.45
CA VAL A 7 8.70 13.31 -12.00
C VAL A 7 7.46 13.08 -12.86
N GLU A 8 7.41 11.94 -13.53
CA GLU A 8 6.19 11.44 -14.17
C GLU A 8 5.35 10.73 -13.10
N TYR A 9 4.14 11.24 -12.86
CA TYR A 9 3.24 10.72 -11.83
C TYR A 9 2.16 9.83 -12.41
N GLU A 10 1.80 8.78 -11.68
CA GLU A 10 0.59 8.00 -11.90
C GLU A 10 -0.43 8.29 -10.80
N THR A 11 -1.66 8.61 -11.19
CA THR A 11 -2.75 8.92 -10.25
C THR A 11 -3.63 7.71 -10.03
N LEU A 12 -3.71 7.26 -8.78
CA LEU A 12 -4.54 6.13 -8.37
C LEU A 12 -5.73 6.61 -7.52
N PRO A 13 -6.89 5.95 -7.60
CA PRO A 13 -8.04 6.29 -6.76
C PRO A 13 -7.75 6.00 -5.29
N GLY A 14 -8.03 6.96 -4.41
CA GLY A 14 -7.94 6.75 -2.96
C GLY A 14 -9.10 5.88 -2.43
N TRP A 15 -8.89 5.23 -1.29
CA TRP A 15 -9.90 4.37 -0.65
C TRP A 15 -10.92 5.12 0.23
N LYS A 16 -10.61 6.34 0.70
CA LYS A 16 -11.50 7.19 1.54
C LYS A 16 -12.16 6.45 2.73
N ALA A 17 -11.49 5.43 3.26
CA ALA A 17 -11.95 4.60 4.35
C ALA A 17 -10.84 4.42 5.39
N ASP A 18 -11.21 4.21 6.65
CA ASP A 18 -10.23 3.90 7.69
C ASP A 18 -9.70 2.47 7.51
N THR A 19 -8.39 2.32 7.66
CA THR A 19 -7.68 1.02 7.56
C THR A 19 -7.05 0.60 8.88
N THR A 20 -7.09 1.44 9.92
CA THR A 20 -6.39 1.19 11.19
C THR A 20 -6.86 -0.07 11.92
N GLY A 21 -8.10 -0.48 11.69
CA GLY A 21 -8.68 -1.71 12.22
C GLY A 21 -8.37 -2.98 11.42
N ALA A 22 -7.80 -2.87 10.22
CA ALA A 22 -7.54 -4.04 9.36
C ALA A 22 -6.47 -4.95 9.99
N ARG A 23 -6.70 -6.26 9.97
CA ARG A 23 -5.76 -7.28 10.46
C ARG A 23 -5.46 -8.35 9.40
N ARG A 24 -6.27 -8.40 8.34
CA ARG A 24 -6.14 -9.32 7.22
C ARG A 24 -6.18 -8.55 5.91
N TRP A 25 -5.66 -9.17 4.85
CA TRP A 25 -5.72 -8.62 3.50
C TRP A 25 -7.16 -8.28 3.07
N GLU A 26 -8.09 -9.16 3.39
CA GLU A 26 -9.51 -9.02 3.03
C GLU A 26 -10.19 -7.82 3.73
N ASP A 27 -9.63 -7.33 4.85
CA ASP A 27 -10.16 -6.19 5.58
C ASP A 27 -9.81 -4.85 4.88
N LEU A 28 -8.83 -4.86 3.98
CA LEU A 28 -8.41 -3.65 3.28
C LEU A 28 -9.42 -3.28 2.19
N PRO A 29 -9.75 -1.97 2.03
CA PRO A 29 -10.56 -1.51 0.92
C PRO A 29 -9.96 -1.91 -0.43
N PRO A 30 -10.79 -2.18 -1.46
CA PRO A 30 -10.30 -2.59 -2.78
C PRO A 30 -9.25 -1.65 -3.38
N GLN A 31 -9.38 -0.34 -3.18
CA GLN A 31 -8.42 0.64 -3.69
C GLN A 31 -7.08 0.58 -2.94
N ALA A 32 -7.07 0.24 -1.65
CA ALA A 32 -5.83 0.05 -0.88
C ALA A 32 -5.11 -1.24 -1.32
N GLN A 33 -5.87 -2.31 -1.56
CA GLN A 33 -5.35 -3.55 -2.15
C GLN A 33 -4.73 -3.29 -3.53
N ASN A 34 -5.40 -2.51 -4.38
CA ASN A 34 -4.88 -2.13 -5.69
C ASN A 34 -3.61 -1.30 -5.60
N TYR A 35 -3.50 -0.41 -4.61
CA TYR A 35 -2.28 0.35 -4.37
C TYR A 35 -1.09 -0.54 -4.01
N ILE A 36 -1.31 -1.57 -3.18
CA ILE A 36 -0.25 -2.52 -2.82
C ILE A 36 0.18 -3.31 -4.06
N ARG A 37 -0.77 -3.82 -4.85
CA ARG A 37 -0.47 -4.52 -6.11
C ARG A 37 0.25 -3.62 -7.12
N PHE A 38 -0.10 -2.34 -7.17
CA PHE A 38 0.58 -1.37 -8.01
C PHE A 38 2.07 -1.28 -7.68
N VAL A 39 2.40 -1.15 -6.39
CA VAL A 39 3.80 -1.13 -5.92
C VAL A 39 4.50 -2.46 -6.22
N GLU A 40 3.86 -3.60 -5.93
CA GLU A 40 4.44 -4.93 -6.21
C GLU A 40 4.78 -5.11 -7.69
N ASN A 41 3.87 -4.72 -8.59
CA ASN A 41 4.05 -4.85 -10.03
C ASN A 41 5.14 -3.91 -10.55
N HIS A 42 5.21 -2.68 -10.02
CA HIS A 42 6.18 -1.67 -10.47
C HIS A 42 7.60 -1.99 -9.98
N VAL A 43 7.74 -2.55 -8.77
CA VAL A 43 9.03 -2.92 -8.17
C VAL A 43 9.45 -4.34 -8.55
N GLY A 44 8.50 -5.21 -8.92
CA GLY A 44 8.74 -6.62 -9.23
C GLY A 44 9.00 -7.49 -7.99
N VAL A 45 8.60 -7.03 -6.80
CA VAL A 45 8.82 -7.72 -5.51
C VAL A 45 7.52 -7.74 -4.72
N ALA A 46 7.17 -8.91 -4.18
CA ALA A 46 5.98 -9.08 -3.36
C ALA A 46 6.12 -8.37 -1.99
N VAL A 47 5.05 -7.71 -1.58
CA VAL A 47 4.93 -7.07 -0.26
C VAL A 47 4.54 -8.13 0.75
N LYS A 48 5.38 -8.33 1.76
CA LYS A 48 5.07 -9.29 2.83
C LYS A 48 4.22 -8.68 3.95
N TRP A 49 4.43 -7.40 4.24
CA TRP A 49 3.89 -6.71 5.42
C TRP A 49 3.31 -5.35 5.07
N VAL A 50 2.10 -5.06 5.58
CA VAL A 50 1.39 -3.79 5.37
C VAL A 50 1.02 -3.13 6.70
N GLY A 51 1.58 -1.94 6.95
CA GLY A 51 1.39 -1.19 8.19
C GLY A 51 0.14 -0.33 8.15
N VAL A 52 -0.79 -0.59 9.07
CA VAL A 52 -2.06 0.16 9.16
C VAL A 52 -2.17 1.00 10.44
N GLY A 53 -1.15 1.00 11.29
CA GLY A 53 -1.19 1.71 12.57
C GLY A 53 0.14 1.63 13.33
N LYS A 54 0.16 2.18 14.55
CA LYS A 54 1.37 2.31 15.37
C LYS A 54 1.67 1.06 16.21
N SER A 55 0.67 0.25 16.54
CA SER A 55 0.83 -0.93 17.40
C SER A 55 1.38 -2.12 16.61
N ARG A 56 2.01 -3.05 17.32
CA ARG A 56 2.58 -4.28 16.72
C ARG A 56 1.54 -5.12 15.98
N GLU A 57 0.31 -5.13 16.48
CA GLU A 57 -0.83 -5.84 15.87
C GLU A 57 -1.39 -5.12 14.63
N SER A 58 -1.05 -3.85 14.40
CA SER A 58 -1.42 -3.09 13.19
C SER A 58 -0.48 -3.39 12.01
N MET A 59 0.01 -4.63 11.93
CA MET A 59 0.91 -5.12 10.90
C MET A 59 0.28 -6.35 10.24
N ILE A 60 -0.22 -6.19 9.02
CA ILE A 60 -0.87 -7.27 8.28
C ILE A 60 0.23 -8.07 7.58
N GLN A 61 0.24 -9.40 7.77
CA GLN A 61 1.11 -10.32 7.05
C GLN A 61 0.33 -10.97 5.90
N LEU A 62 0.87 -10.88 4.67
CA LEU A 62 0.20 -11.38 3.46
C LEU A 62 0.51 -12.86 3.16
N PHE A 63 1.71 -13.32 3.52
CA PHE A 63 2.17 -14.71 3.39
C PHE A 63 3.37 -14.99 4.31
#